data_AF-A0AAW5K4E8-F1
#
_entry.id   AF-A0AAW5K4E8-F1
#
_cell.length_a   1.000
_cell.length_b   1.000
_cell.length_c   1.000
_cell.angle_alpha   90.00
_cell.angle_beta   90.00
_cell.angle_gamma   90.00
#
_symmetry.space_group_name_H-M   'P 1'
#
loop_
_entity.id
_entity.type
_entity.pdbx_description
1 polymer ?
#
loop_
_entity_poly.entity_id
_entity_poly.type
_entity_poly.pdbx_seq_one_letter_code
_entity_poly.pdbx_strand_id
1 'polypeptide(L)'
;MITNLSGSTVNIAGINVADGKSITASTWDESVDVSREHKGLWLNLDSKLNSNGINLQNVSIQLPLRQIDLNTVNTNIKNNDKWGYLTNCSTFASKIWNSIASSSSKVDAGAINTPASLAKNITKVGEAESYTLLKYNTSSPHYDSVYYGYPPIKSNNNN
;
A
#
# COMPACT_ATOMS: atom_id res chain seq x y z
N MET A 1 -0.65 -2.63 -2.21
CA MET A 1 -1.50 -3.82 -1.96
C MET A 1 -0.60 -4.98 -1.55
N ILE A 2 -1.06 -5.80 -0.61
CA ILE A 2 -0.38 -7.03 -0.18
C ILE A 2 -1.40 -8.15 -0.30
N THR A 3 -1.09 -9.18 -1.09
CA THR A 3 -2.00 -10.31 -1.36
C THR A 3 -1.48 -11.56 -0.67
N ASN A 4 -2.35 -12.24 0.06
CA ASN A 4 -2.05 -13.53 0.65
C ASN A 4 -2.28 -14.64 -0.39
N LEU A 5 -1.23 -15.40 -0.69
CA LEU A 5 -1.23 -16.56 -1.59
C LEU A 5 -0.56 -17.77 -0.93
N SER A 6 -0.62 -17.84 0.40
CA SER A 6 0.10 -18.85 1.19
C SER A 6 -0.66 -20.16 1.36
N GLY A 7 -1.93 -20.24 0.94
CA GLY A 7 -2.81 -21.39 1.21
C GLY A 7 -3.37 -21.43 2.63
N SER A 8 -3.13 -20.40 3.45
CA SER A 8 -3.61 -20.31 4.83
C SER A 8 -3.91 -18.86 5.23
N THR A 9 -4.61 -18.63 6.34
CA THR A 9 -4.82 -17.27 6.86
C THR A 9 -3.51 -16.71 7.45
N VAL A 10 -3.15 -15.48 7.07
CA VAL A 10 -1.95 -14.79 7.57
C VAL A 10 -2.27 -13.42 8.13
N ASN A 11 -1.47 -12.94 9.10
CA ASN A 11 -1.64 -11.59 9.64
C ASN A 11 -0.89 -10.57 8.78
N ILE A 12 -1.63 -9.61 8.20
CA ILE A 12 -1.09 -8.49 7.43
C ILE A 12 -1.54 -7.21 8.11
N ALA A 13 -0.58 -6.41 8.57
CA ALA A 13 -0.81 -5.13 9.23
C ALA A 13 -1.78 -5.21 10.44
N GLY A 14 -1.82 -6.33 11.16
CA GLY A 14 -2.74 -6.53 12.29
C GLY A 14 -4.12 -7.09 11.91
N ILE A 15 -4.39 -7.33 10.62
CA ILE A 15 -5.63 -7.94 10.12
C ILE A 15 -5.35 -9.40 9.70
N ASN A 16 -6.28 -10.31 10.02
CA ASN A 16 -6.21 -11.70 9.55
C ASN A 16 -6.78 -11.79 8.14
N VAL A 17 -5.92 -12.12 7.18
CA VAL A 17 -6.25 -12.13 5.74
C VAL A 17 -6.30 -13.57 5.25
N ALA A 18 -7.45 -13.99 4.74
CA ALA A 18 -7.62 -15.33 4.18
C ALA A 18 -6.81 -15.51 2.87
N ASP A 19 -6.58 -16.76 2.47
CA ASP A 19 -5.90 -17.05 1.20
C ASP A 19 -6.67 -16.48 0.00
N GLY A 20 -5.94 -15.96 -0.99
CA GLY A 20 -6.49 -15.28 -2.16
C GLY A 20 -7.06 -13.88 -1.89
N LYS A 21 -6.97 -13.36 -0.65
CA LYS A 21 -7.42 -12.01 -0.29
C LYS A 21 -6.24 -11.05 -0.18
N SER A 22 -6.54 -9.75 -0.25
CA SER A 22 -5.54 -8.70 -0.19
C SER A 22 -5.96 -7.56 0.74
N ILE A 23 -4.95 -6.83 1.22
CA ILE A 23 -5.10 -5.58 1.96
C ILE A 23 -4.42 -4.45 1.17
N THR A 24 -5.02 -3.26 1.15
CA THR A 24 -4.30 -2.03 0.80
C THR A 24 -3.84 -1.35 2.06
N ALA A 25 -2.63 -0.78 2.05
CA ALA A 25 -2.11 0.03 3.13
C ALA A 25 -1.56 1.32 2.52
N SER A 26 -2.04 2.45 3.01
CA SER A 26 -1.64 3.79 2.59
C SER A 26 -1.69 4.72 3.80
N THR A 27 -1.13 5.92 3.66
CA THR A 27 -1.42 6.99 4.61
C THR A 27 -2.52 7.87 4.04
N TRP A 28 -3.19 8.60 4.94
CA TRP A 28 -4.19 9.63 4.68
C TRP A 28 -3.86 10.51 3.46
N ASP A 29 -4.89 11.04 2.80
CA ASP A 29 -4.76 11.98 1.69
C ASP A 29 -5.71 13.14 1.94
N GLU A 30 -5.21 14.37 1.87
CA GLU A 30 -5.99 15.59 2.12
C GLU A 30 -7.15 15.80 1.14
N SER A 31 -7.10 15.15 -0.02
CA SER A 31 -8.15 15.17 -1.03
C SER A 31 -9.29 14.16 -0.77
N VAL A 32 -9.18 13.31 0.26
CA VAL A 32 -10.12 12.21 0.52
C VAL A 32 -10.95 12.48 1.77
N ASP A 33 -12.17 13.00 1.57
CA ASP A 33 -13.10 13.38 2.65
C ASP A 33 -13.50 12.23 3.60
N VAL A 34 -13.53 10.99 3.10
CA VAL A 34 -13.90 9.82 3.91
C VAL A 34 -12.88 9.47 5.00
N SER A 35 -11.71 10.11 4.99
CA SER A 35 -10.59 9.82 5.88
C SER A 35 -10.48 10.80 7.07
N ARG A 36 -11.56 11.51 7.41
CA ARG A 36 -11.61 12.48 8.54
C ARG A 36 -11.41 11.86 9.92
N GLU A 37 -11.60 10.55 10.07
CA GLU A 37 -11.47 9.86 11.36
C GLU A 37 -10.02 9.75 11.85
N HIS A 38 -9.03 9.80 10.94
CA HIS A 38 -7.64 9.58 11.29
C HIS A 38 -6.64 10.15 10.27
N LYS A 39 -5.66 10.90 10.76
CA LYS A 39 -4.59 11.49 9.95
C LYS A 39 -3.30 10.66 10.05
N GLY A 40 -3.32 9.48 9.45
CA GLY A 40 -2.23 8.51 9.55
C GLY A 40 -2.41 7.32 8.61
N LEU A 41 -2.14 6.11 9.10
CA LEU A 41 -2.27 4.85 8.39
C LEU A 41 -3.75 4.49 8.15
N TRP A 42 -4.04 4.03 6.94
CA TRP A 42 -5.31 3.47 6.53
C TRP A 42 -5.11 2.11 5.89
N LEU A 43 -5.99 1.17 6.24
CA LEU A 43 -6.08 -0.15 5.65
C LEU A 43 -7.38 -0.28 4.86
N ASN A 44 -7.31 -0.83 3.65
CA ASN A 44 -8.42 -1.02 2.71
C ASN A 44 -9.10 0.25 2.17
N LEU A 45 -8.69 1.45 2.60
CA LEU A 45 -9.24 2.70 2.09
C LEU A 45 -9.11 2.83 0.57
N ASP A 46 -7.90 2.64 0.02
CA ASP A 46 -7.68 2.71 -1.43
C ASP A 46 -8.56 1.72 -2.22
N SER A 47 -8.71 0.49 -1.71
CA SER A 47 -9.58 -0.51 -2.35
C SER A 47 -11.06 -0.12 -2.31
N LYS A 48 -11.54 0.49 -1.21
CA LYS A 48 -12.91 1.02 -1.10
C LYS A 48 -13.13 2.16 -2.10
N LEU A 49 -12.19 3.10 -2.19
CA LEU A 49 -12.24 4.21 -3.14
C LEU A 49 -12.31 3.72 -4.59
N ASN A 50 -11.47 2.75 -4.95
CA ASN A 50 -11.52 2.12 -6.27
C ASN A 50 -12.85 1.40 -6.53
N SER A 51 -13.41 0.70 -5.52
CA SER A 51 -14.69 0.00 -5.65
C SER A 51 -15.88 0.95 -5.89
N ASN A 52 -15.76 2.21 -5.47
CA ASN A 52 -16.75 3.26 -5.72
C ASN A 52 -16.64 3.86 -7.15
N GLY A 53 -15.85 3.25 -8.03
CA GLY A 53 -15.73 3.67 -9.44
C GLY A 53 -14.69 4.75 -9.69
N ILE A 54 -13.86 5.09 -8.70
CA ILE A 54 -12.69 5.94 -8.94
C ILE A 54 -11.69 5.11 -9.75
N ASN A 55 -11.62 5.34 -11.06
CA ASN A 55 -10.69 4.65 -11.94
C ASN A 55 -9.28 5.24 -11.78
N LEU A 56 -8.60 4.86 -10.70
CA LEU A 56 -7.23 5.26 -10.45
C LEU A 56 -6.29 4.49 -11.38
N GLN A 57 -5.84 5.16 -12.45
CA GLN A 57 -4.69 4.68 -13.21
C GLN A 57 -3.52 4.50 -12.25
N ASN A 58 -3.02 3.27 -12.17
CA ASN A 58 -1.93 2.94 -11.25
C ASN A 58 -0.82 2.20 -11.98
N VAL A 59 0.39 2.38 -11.47
CA VAL A 59 1.57 1.60 -11.86
C VAL A 59 2.09 0.92 -10.60
N SER A 60 2.51 -0.32 -10.76
CA SER A 60 3.01 -1.13 -9.66
C SER A 60 4.13 -2.04 -10.12
N ILE A 61 5.02 -2.36 -9.20
CA ILE A 61 5.98 -3.46 -9.33
C ILE A 61 5.63 -4.51 -8.28
N GLN A 62 5.79 -5.78 -8.60
CA GLN A 62 5.39 -6.89 -7.73
C GLN A 62 6.60 -7.71 -7.30
N LEU A 63 6.58 -8.18 -6.05
CA LEU A 63 7.59 -9.06 -5.48
C LEU A 63 6.90 -10.13 -4.62
N PRO A 64 7.23 -11.42 -4.76
CA PRO A 64 6.77 -12.44 -3.84
C PRO A 64 7.36 -12.20 -2.45
N LEU A 65 6.53 -12.30 -1.41
CA LEU A 65 6.95 -12.13 -0.02
C LEU A 65 7.14 -13.49 0.64
N ARG A 66 8.30 -13.71 1.25
CA ARG A 66 8.46 -14.78 2.25
C ARG A 66 7.99 -14.25 3.60
N GLN A 67 7.81 -15.14 4.57
CA GLN A 67 7.37 -14.75 5.91
C GLN A 67 8.29 -13.72 6.59
N ILE A 68 9.62 -13.80 6.38
CA ILE A 68 10.57 -12.81 6.93
C ILE A 68 10.39 -11.41 6.29
N ASP A 69 10.08 -11.37 5.00
CA ASP A 69 9.83 -10.14 4.27
C ASP A 69 8.49 -9.54 4.73
N LEU A 70 7.47 -10.38 4.91
CA LEU A 70 6.17 -9.98 5.48
C LEU A 70 6.31 -9.43 6.91
N ASN A 71 7.14 -10.04 7.77
CA ASN A 71 7.39 -9.53 9.12
C ASN A 71 8.02 -8.13 9.09
N THR A 72 8.95 -7.90 8.15
CA THR A 72 9.57 -6.59 7.92
C THR A 72 8.55 -5.57 7.43
N VAL A 73 7.71 -5.96 6.47
CA VAL A 73 6.61 -5.12 5.96
C VAL A 73 5.63 -4.76 7.08
N ASN A 74 5.17 -5.73 7.87
CA ASN A 74 4.26 -5.51 9.00
C ASN A 74 4.86 -4.54 10.03
N THR A 75 6.13 -4.72 10.38
CA THR A 75 6.85 -3.83 11.30
C THR A 75 6.91 -2.40 10.75
N ASN A 76 7.20 -2.23 9.47
CA ASN A 76 7.25 -0.93 8.84
C ASN A 76 5.85 -0.29 8.75
N ILE A 77 4.80 -1.04 8.41
CA ILE A 77 3.43 -0.51 8.39
C ILE A 77 3.04 0.02 9.79
N LYS A 78 3.25 -0.81 10.83
CA LYS A 78 3.00 -0.45 12.24
C LYS A 78 3.68 0.87 12.64
N ASN A 79 4.90 1.09 12.17
CA ASN A 79 5.72 2.23 12.59
C ASN A 79 5.50 3.50 11.74
N ASN A 80 4.60 3.48 10.75
CA ASN A 80 4.34 4.62 9.86
C ASN A 80 2.88 5.08 9.90
N ASP A 81 2.34 5.18 11.11
CA ASP A 81 1.01 5.71 11.39
C ASP A 81 1.02 7.24 11.59
N LYS A 82 1.48 7.98 10.59
CA LYS A 82 1.53 9.45 10.61
C LYS A 82 1.42 10.01 9.20
N TRP A 83 0.75 11.14 9.06
CA TRP A 83 0.73 11.88 7.81
C TRP A 83 1.29 13.30 7.97
N GLY A 84 2.02 13.73 6.95
CA GLY A 84 2.54 15.09 6.78
C GLY A 84 3.05 15.29 5.36
N TYR A 85 3.38 16.52 4.98
CA TYR A 85 3.88 16.82 3.62
C TYR A 85 5.13 16.01 3.24
N LEU A 86 5.99 15.69 4.21
CA LEU A 86 7.19 14.86 4.04
C LEU A 86 6.99 13.39 4.44
N THR A 87 5.81 13.03 4.95
CA THR A 87 5.45 11.68 5.38
C THR A 87 4.06 11.34 4.83
N ASN A 88 3.93 11.45 3.51
CA ASN A 88 2.69 11.26 2.76
C ASN A 88 2.62 9.85 2.14
N CYS A 89 1.59 9.60 1.33
CA CYS A 89 1.34 8.29 0.71
C CYS A 89 2.50 7.77 -0.13
N SER A 90 3.16 8.65 -0.89
CA SER A 90 4.34 8.29 -1.69
C SER A 90 5.56 8.00 -0.82
N THR A 91 5.78 8.75 0.27
CA THR A 91 6.82 8.43 1.27
C THR A 91 6.58 7.05 1.87
N PHE A 92 5.33 6.79 2.28
CA PHE A 92 4.92 5.54 2.88
C PHE A 92 5.16 4.37 1.92
N ALA A 93 4.63 4.46 0.69
CA ALA A 93 4.74 3.42 -0.32
C ALA A 93 6.21 3.07 -0.62
N SER A 94 7.05 4.08 -0.85
CA SER A 94 8.49 3.89 -1.07
C SER A 94 9.17 3.25 0.13
N LYS A 95 8.82 3.67 1.35
CA LYS A 95 9.42 3.12 2.58
C LYS A 95 9.05 1.65 2.80
N ILE A 96 7.78 1.28 2.59
CA ILE A 96 7.35 -0.12 2.71
C ILE A 96 8.05 -0.98 1.65
N TRP A 97 8.04 -0.56 0.38
CA TRP A 97 8.70 -1.29 -0.71
C TRP A 97 10.20 -1.45 -0.47
N ASN A 98 10.90 -0.34 -0.19
CA ASN A 98 12.35 -0.32 -0.02
C ASN A 98 12.84 -1.08 1.22
N SER A 99 11.95 -1.43 2.15
CA SER A 99 12.29 -2.22 3.34
C SER A 99 12.69 -3.67 3.02
N ILE A 100 12.28 -4.17 1.85
CA ILE A 100 12.52 -5.55 1.40
C ILE A 100 13.11 -5.62 -0.02
N ALA A 101 13.01 -4.55 -0.80
CA ALA A 101 13.54 -4.50 -2.15
C ALA A 101 15.07 -4.63 -2.17
N SER A 102 15.59 -5.32 -3.19
CA SER A 102 17.02 -5.33 -3.47
C SER A 102 17.51 -3.90 -3.78
N SER A 103 18.83 -3.66 -3.68
CA SER A 103 19.38 -2.33 -3.93
C SER A 103 19.06 -1.76 -5.32
N SER A 104 18.96 -2.62 -6.35
CA SER A 104 18.63 -2.20 -7.72
C SER A 104 17.13 -1.93 -7.93
N SER A 105 16.27 -2.54 -7.11
CA SER A 105 14.81 -2.43 -7.21
C SER A 105 14.20 -1.36 -6.28
N LYS A 106 15.01 -0.56 -5.59
CA LYS A 106 14.50 0.50 -4.71
C LYS A 106 13.87 1.62 -5.54
N VAL A 107 12.78 2.15 -5.03
CA VAL A 107 12.03 3.27 -5.65
C VAL A 107 12.20 4.54 -4.84
N ASP A 108 12.12 5.67 -5.52
CA ASP A 108 12.23 7.00 -4.92
C ASP A 108 11.08 7.89 -5.41
N ALA A 109 10.41 8.54 -4.45
CA ALA A 109 9.38 9.51 -4.74
C ALA A 109 9.94 10.91 -5.08
N GLY A 110 11.26 11.09 -4.98
CA GLY A 110 11.98 12.32 -5.27
C GLY A 110 11.92 13.33 -4.11
N ALA A 111 12.69 14.41 -4.26
CA ALA A 111 12.73 15.50 -3.27
C ALA A 111 11.37 16.19 -3.09
N ILE A 112 10.62 16.34 -4.19
CA ILE A 112 9.21 16.72 -4.16
C ILE A 112 8.41 15.41 -4.22
N ASN A 113 8.05 14.93 -3.04
CA ASN A 113 7.44 13.64 -2.84
C ASN A 113 5.98 13.65 -3.31
N THR A 114 5.73 13.28 -4.56
CA THR A 114 4.38 13.25 -5.16
C THR A 114 4.03 11.86 -5.69
N PRO A 115 2.73 11.52 -5.81
CA PRO A 115 2.29 10.31 -6.49
C PRO A 115 2.82 10.19 -7.92
N ALA A 116 2.84 11.30 -8.68
CA ALA A 116 3.33 11.32 -10.06
C ALA A 116 4.84 11.03 -10.16
N SER A 117 5.64 11.64 -9.29
CA SER A 117 7.09 11.39 -9.21
C SER A 117 7.38 9.93 -8.90
N LEU A 118 6.69 9.37 -7.91
CA LEU A 118 6.86 7.97 -7.52
C LEU A 118 6.42 7.02 -8.63
N ALA A 119 5.27 7.27 -9.28
CA ALA A 119 4.80 6.46 -10.40
C ALA A 119 5.83 6.39 -11.54
N LYS A 120 6.40 7.54 -11.93
CA LYS A 120 7.47 7.58 -12.94
C LYS A 120 8.70 6.77 -12.53
N ASN A 121 9.08 6.81 -11.25
CA ASN A 121 10.21 6.06 -10.74
C ASN A 121 9.93 4.54 -10.73
N ILE A 122 8.73 4.13 -10.29
CA ILE A 122 8.27 2.73 -10.35
C ILE A 122 8.32 2.20 -11.78
N THR A 123 7.83 2.97 -12.75
CA THR A 123 7.92 2.58 -14.18
C THR A 123 9.37 2.33 -14.58
N LYS A 124 10.26 3.29 -14.32
CA LYS A 124 11.68 3.18 -14.68
C LYS A 124 12.36 1.96 -14.03
N VAL A 125 12.12 1.74 -12.74
CA VAL A 125 12.67 0.60 -12.00
C VAL A 125 12.10 -0.71 -12.54
N GLY A 126 10.79 -0.77 -12.77
CA GLY A 126 10.12 -1.95 -13.32
C GLY A 126 10.61 -2.33 -14.73
N GLU A 127 10.81 -1.34 -15.61
CA GLU A 127 11.38 -1.55 -16.94
C GLU A 127 12.82 -2.08 -16.90
N ALA A 128 13.61 -1.66 -15.90
CA ALA A 128 14.99 -2.09 -15.73
C ALA A 128 15.12 -3.48 -15.08
N GLU A 129 14.26 -3.82 -14.12
CA GLU A 129 14.28 -5.10 -13.41
C GLU A 129 13.64 -6.21 -14.23
N SER A 130 12.39 -6.02 -14.64
CA SER A 130 11.68 -6.92 -15.56
C SER A 130 10.28 -6.38 -15.88
N TYR A 131 9.96 -6.29 -17.17
CA TYR A 131 8.62 -5.97 -17.67
C TYR A 131 7.53 -6.93 -17.15
N THR A 132 7.87 -8.14 -16.70
CA THR A 132 6.87 -9.07 -16.15
C THR A 132 6.42 -8.68 -14.74
N LEU A 133 7.26 -7.97 -13.99
CA LEU A 133 6.97 -7.50 -12.62
C LEU A 133 6.24 -6.16 -12.63
N LEU A 134 6.50 -5.34 -13.66
CA LEU A 134 5.79 -4.09 -13.90
C LEU A 134 4.34 -4.36 -14.34
N LYS A 135 3.38 -3.75 -13.65
CA LYS A 135 1.95 -3.86 -13.93
C LYS A 135 1.33 -2.48 -13.97
N TYR A 136 0.39 -2.34 -14.90
CA TYR A 136 -0.45 -1.15 -15.06
C TYR A 136 -1.88 -1.51 -14.73
N ASN A 137 -2.60 -0.58 -14.11
CA ASN A 137 -4.01 -0.72 -13.77
C ASN A 137 -4.28 -2.01 -12.99
N THR A 138 -3.39 -2.35 -12.06
CA THR A 138 -3.56 -3.50 -11.19
C THR A 138 -4.86 -3.30 -10.41
N SER A 139 -5.78 -4.25 -10.56
CA SER A 139 -7.02 -4.24 -9.79
C SER A 139 -6.70 -4.40 -8.31
N SER A 140 -7.39 -3.63 -7.48
CA SER A 140 -7.33 -3.74 -6.02
C SER A 140 -8.73 -4.03 -5.49
N PRO A 141 -9.20 -5.28 -5.59
CA PRO A 141 -10.55 -5.64 -5.16
C PRO A 141 -10.74 -5.35 -3.67
N HIS A 142 -11.92 -4.89 -3.31
CA HIS A 142 -12.28 -4.62 -1.93
C HIS A 142 -12.93 -5.86 -1.31
N TYR A 143 -12.28 -6.44 -0.30
CA TYR A 143 -12.75 -7.67 0.34
C TYR A 143 -13.21 -7.49 1.79
N ASP A 144 -12.66 -6.50 2.48
CA ASP A 144 -12.77 -6.36 3.93
C ASP A 144 -13.09 -4.92 4.31
N SER A 145 -13.57 -4.73 5.55
CA SER A 145 -13.79 -3.40 6.10
C SER A 145 -12.55 -2.50 6.00
N VAL A 146 -12.79 -1.20 5.96
CA VAL A 146 -11.80 -0.14 6.11
C VAL A 146 -11.41 0.00 7.59
N TYR A 147 -10.11 0.12 7.84
CA TYR A 147 -9.54 0.36 9.16
C TYR A 147 -8.56 1.52 9.11
N TYR A 148 -8.28 2.13 10.26
CA TYR A 148 -7.24 3.14 10.42
C TYR A 148 -6.38 2.90 11.67
N GLY A 149 -5.18 3.47 11.65
CA GLY A 149 -4.23 3.44 12.75
C GLY A 149 -3.58 2.07 13.01
N TYR A 150 -2.72 2.02 14.03
CA TYR A 150 -2.18 0.77 14.57
C TYR A 150 -2.18 0.77 16.12
N PRO A 151 -2.81 -0.22 16.80
CA PRO A 151 -3.53 -1.36 16.23
C PRO A 151 -4.75 -0.93 15.40
N PRO A 152 -5.17 -1.70 14.38
CA PRO A 152 -6.24 -1.28 13.47
C PRO A 152 -7.58 -1.06 14.17
N ILE A 153 -8.19 0.11 13.94
CA ILE A 153 -9.53 0.47 14.41
C ILE A 153 -10.46 0.47 13.20
N LYS A 154 -11.60 -0.20 13.30
CA LYS A 154 -12.59 -0.26 12.21
C LYS A 154 -13.21 1.13 11.99
N SER A 155 -13.19 1.60 10.75
CA SER A 155 -13.78 2.88 10.34
C SER A 155 -15.32 2.86 10.46
N ASN A 156 -15.94 3.99 10.78
CA ASN A 156 -17.40 4.10 10.73
C ASN A 156 -17.92 4.34 9.29
N ASN A 157 -17.05 4.75 8.37
CA ASN A 157 -17.37 5.04 6.97
C ASN A 157 -17.31 3.80 6.06
N ASN A 158 -17.72 2.64 6.58
CA ASN A 158 -17.69 1.38 5.84
C ASN A 158 -18.87 1.22 4.85
N ASN A 159 -19.92 2.03 5.00
CA ASN A 159 -21.10 2.04 4.12
C ASN A 159 -20.76 2.58 2.73
#